data_AF-A0AAN6QRQ9-F1
#
_entry.id   AF-A0AAN6QRQ9-F1
#
_cell.length_a   1.000
_cell.length_b   1.000
_cell.length_c   1.000
_cell.angle_alpha   90.00
_cell.angle_beta   90.00
_cell.angle_gamma   90.00
#
_symmetry.space_group_name_H-M   'P 1'
#
loop_
_entity.id
_entity.type
_entity.pdbx_description
1 polymer ?
#
loop_
_entity_poly.entity_id
_entity_poly.type
_entity_poly.pdbx_seq_one_letter_code
_entity_poly.pdbx_strand_id
1 'polypeptide(L)'
;MAEERALPERRNPMLDDDHAPQYEILVERRCLGQTELKVKPGQVGTSNATKPDNLGVLEYAHLRVPLPKDLSGSGIFSKGPNRKWPEAYFLMVRTR
;
A
#
# COMPACT_ATOMS: atom_id res chain seq x y z
N MET A 1 16.70 -9.50 -20.79
CA MET A 1 17.22 -8.36 -20.03
C MET A 1 16.02 -7.49 -19.71
N ALA A 2 15.70 -7.26 -18.44
CA ALA A 2 14.60 -6.36 -18.11
C ALA A 2 14.98 -4.96 -18.60
N GLU A 3 14.13 -4.31 -19.39
CA GLU A 3 14.30 -2.90 -19.75
C GLU A 3 14.55 -2.09 -18.48
N GLU A 4 15.52 -1.19 -18.51
CA GLU A 4 15.88 -0.35 -17.37
C GLU A 4 14.72 0.62 -17.12
N ARG A 5 13.83 0.22 -16.21
CA ARG A 5 12.66 1.01 -15.83
C ARG A 5 13.14 2.17 -14.98
N ALA A 6 13.03 3.38 -15.51
CA ALA A 6 13.28 4.60 -14.74
C ALA A 6 12.23 4.74 -13.63
N LEU A 7 12.70 5.10 -12.43
CA LEU A 7 11.80 5.49 -11.34
C LEU A 7 11.17 6.85 -11.66
N PRO A 8 9.97 7.14 -11.14
CA PRO A 8 9.39 8.48 -11.24
C PRO A 8 10.32 9.54 -10.65
N GLU A 9 10.41 10.70 -11.30
CA GLU A 9 11.24 11.82 -10.85
C GLU A 9 10.78 12.40 -9.51
N ARG A 10 9.47 12.36 -9.24
CA ARG A 10 8.87 12.92 -8.02
C ARG A 10 8.63 11.83 -6.99
N ARG A 11 9.17 12.04 -5.79
CA ARG A 11 8.96 11.19 -4.60
C ARG A 11 8.04 11.87 -3.60
N ASN A 12 7.50 11.08 -2.67
CA ASN A 12 6.75 11.63 -1.55
C ASN A 12 7.73 12.25 -0.53
N PRO A 13 7.73 13.57 -0.32
CA PRO A 13 8.65 14.23 0.62
C PRO A 13 8.42 13.81 2.08
N MET A 14 7.26 13.25 2.40
CA MET A 14 6.96 12.75 3.75
C MET A 14 7.72 11.46 4.10
N LEU A 15 8.46 10.90 3.13
CA LEU A 15 9.35 9.76 3.34
C LEU A 15 10.82 10.16 3.53
N ASP A 16 11.15 11.45 3.36
CA ASP A 16 12.51 11.93 3.60
C ASP A 16 12.85 11.83 5.10
N ASP A 17 14.11 11.50 5.43
CA ASP A 17 14.54 11.24 6.81
C ASP A 17 14.28 12.43 7.76
N ASP A 18 14.29 13.66 7.24
CA ASP A 18 13.98 14.88 8.00
C ASP A 18 12.50 15.00 8.40
N HIS A 19 11.60 14.35 7.66
CA HIS A 19 10.14 14.40 7.88
C HIS A 19 9.59 13.12 8.49
N ALA A 20 10.27 11.99 8.29
CA ALA A 20 9.85 10.70 8.78
C ALA A 20 9.97 10.63 10.32
N PRO A 21 8.96 10.09 11.03
CA PRO A 21 9.10 9.78 12.43
C PRO A 21 10.24 8.78 12.67
N GLN A 22 10.86 8.83 13.85
CA GLN A 22 11.84 7.83 14.27
C GLN A 22 11.25 6.41 14.23
N TYR A 23 12.13 5.42 14.05
CA TYR A 23 11.74 4.03 13.89
C TYR A 23 10.86 3.52 15.04
N GLU A 24 11.19 3.87 16.28
CA GLU A 24 10.46 3.46 17.47
C GLU A 24 9.01 3.96 17.42
N ILE A 25 8.81 5.21 17.00
CA ILE A 25 7.49 5.82 16.82
C ILE A 25 6.73 5.13 15.68
N LEU A 26 7.42 4.77 14.60
CA LEU A 26 6.82 4.01 13.50
C LEU A 26 6.36 2.61 13.98
N VAL A 27 7.13 1.95 14.85
CA VAL A 27 6.73 0.67 15.44
C VAL A 27 5.48 0.83 16.30
N GLU A 28 5.37 1.89 17.11
CA GLU A 28 4.18 2.16 17.92
C GLU A 28 2.94 2.50 17.08
N ARG A 29 3.12 3.20 15.95
CA ARG A 29 2.03 3.55 15.02
C ARG A 29 1.58 2.38 14.15
N ARG A 30 2.30 1.26 14.18
CA ARG A 30 1.98 0.08 13.37
C ARG A 30 0.69 -0.55 13.87
N CYS A 31 -0.31 -0.61 13.00
CA CYS A 31 -1.54 -1.34 13.27
C CYS A 31 -1.45 -2.77 12.73
N LEU A 32 -2.18 -3.68 13.36
CA LEU A 32 -2.40 -5.04 12.87
C LEU A 32 -3.81 -5.13 12.30
N GLY A 33 -3.94 -5.79 11.14
CA GLY A 33 -5.18 -6.00 10.44
C GLY A 33 -5.33 -7.45 10.02
N GLN A 34 -6.58 -7.87 9.86
CA GLN A 34 -6.95 -9.18 9.39
C GLN A 34 -8.01 -9.03 8.30
N THR A 35 -7.91 -9.80 7.22
CA THR A 35 -8.91 -9.77 6.14
C THR A 35 -9.13 -11.17 5.62
N GLU A 36 -10.40 -11.56 5.46
CA GLU A 36 -10.74 -12.85 4.89
C GLU A 36 -10.73 -12.78 3.35
N LEU A 37 -9.71 -13.38 2.74
CA LEU A 37 -9.54 -13.45 1.29
C LEU A 37 -10.40 -14.58 0.73
N LYS A 38 -11.43 -14.20 -0.02
CA LYS A 38 -12.33 -15.11 -0.75
C LYS A 38 -12.28 -14.84 -2.23
N VAL A 39 -12.39 -15.91 -3.01
CA VAL A 39 -12.50 -15.86 -4.47
C VAL A 39 -13.67 -16.70 -4.92
N LYS A 40 -14.21 -16.41 -6.10
CA LYS A 40 -15.29 -17.22 -6.66
C LYS A 40 -14.79 -18.66 -6.90
N PRO A 41 -15.59 -19.71 -6.65
CA PRO A 41 -15.14 -21.10 -6.74
C PRO A 41 -14.46 -21.46 -8.07
N GLY A 42 -14.96 -20.95 -9.20
CA GLY A 42 -14.35 -21.19 -10.53
C GLY A 42 -13.06 -20.41 -10.83
N GLN A 43 -12.57 -19.59 -9.89
CA GLN A 43 -11.33 -18.82 -10.06
C GLN A 43 -10.20 -19.27 -9.13
N VAL A 44 -10.43 -20.29 -8.29
CA VAL A 44 -9.37 -20.86 -7.45
C VAL A 44 -8.28 -21.47 -8.34
N GLY A 45 -7.02 -21.12 -8.07
CA GLY A 45 -5.84 -21.66 -8.76
C GLY A 45 -5.55 -21.06 -10.16
N THR A 46 -6.36 -20.13 -10.66
CA THR A 46 -6.14 -19.50 -11.97
C THR A 46 -4.98 -18.50 -12.00
N SER A 47 -4.58 -17.99 -10.83
CA SER A 47 -3.48 -17.04 -10.68
C SER A 47 -2.75 -17.28 -9.36
N ASN A 48 -1.58 -16.66 -9.19
CA ASN A 48 -0.83 -16.76 -7.93
C ASN A 48 -1.65 -16.24 -6.73
N ALA A 49 -2.45 -15.19 -6.92
CA ALA A 49 -3.29 -14.61 -5.87
C ALA A 49 -4.49 -15.50 -5.50
N THR A 50 -4.92 -16.40 -6.38
CA THR A 50 -6.07 -17.27 -6.15
C THR A 50 -5.69 -18.70 -5.75
N LYS A 51 -4.40 -18.95 -5.45
CA LYS A 51 -3.95 -20.24 -4.90
C LYS A 51 -4.60 -20.50 -3.54
N PRO A 52 -4.99 -21.75 -3.22
CA PRO A 52 -5.59 -22.09 -1.93
C PRO A 52 -4.77 -21.60 -0.72
N ASP A 53 -3.44 -21.71 -0.77
CA ASP A 53 -2.52 -21.24 0.28
C ASP A 53 -2.54 -19.71 0.51
N ASN A 54 -3.09 -18.95 -0.44
CA ASN A 54 -3.24 -17.50 -0.37
C ASN A 54 -4.68 -17.06 -0.05
N LEU A 55 -5.59 -18.00 0.18
CA LEU A 55 -6.98 -17.75 0.57
C LEU A 55 -7.16 -17.92 2.09
N GLY A 56 -8.33 -17.50 2.58
CA GLY A 56 -8.65 -17.56 3.99
C GLY A 56 -8.19 -16.31 4.72
N VAL A 57 -7.82 -16.45 5.99
CA VAL A 57 -7.42 -15.33 6.83
C VAL A 57 -6.05 -14.81 6.39
N LEU A 58 -6.00 -13.56 5.96
CA LEU A 58 -4.77 -12.80 5.76
C LEU A 58 -4.56 -11.87 6.95
N GLU A 59 -3.49 -12.09 7.71
CA GLU A 59 -3.02 -11.15 8.71
C GLU A 59 -1.94 -10.24 8.11
N TYR A 60 -1.95 -8.97 8.48
CA TYR A 60 -0.97 -8.00 8.02
C TYR A 60 -0.74 -6.90 9.04
N ALA A 61 0.44 -6.30 8.97
CA ALA A 61 0.72 -5.03 9.62
C ALA A 61 0.63 -3.90 8.59
N HIS A 62 0.15 -2.73 9.02
CA HIS A 62 0.08 -1.56 8.15
C HIS A 62 0.47 -0.26 8.86
N LEU A 63 1.04 0.65 8.09
CA LEU A 63 1.42 2.00 8.50
C LEU A 63 0.80 3.03 7.57
N ARG A 64 0.11 4.02 8.14
CA ARG A 64 -0.45 5.15 7.40
C ARG A 64 0.65 6.15 7.07
N VAL A 65 0.83 6.44 5.78
CA VAL A 65 1.79 7.44 5.30
C VAL A 65 1.03 8.62 4.70
N PRO A 66 1.28 9.85 5.16
CA PRO A 66 0.62 11.03 4.64
C PRO A 66 1.05 11.31 3.19
N LEU A 67 0.12 11.88 2.42
CA LEU A 67 0.35 12.36 1.06
C LEU A 67 0.40 13.89 1.01
N PRO A 68 1.17 14.47 0.08
CA PRO A 68 1.08 15.88 -0.25
C PRO A 68 -0.35 16.27 -0.66
N LYS A 69 -0.72 17.53 -0.39
CA LYS A 69 -2.04 18.06 -0.75
C LYS A 69 -2.30 18.05 -2.25
N ASP A 70 -1.26 18.12 -3.08
CA ASP A 70 -1.36 18.05 -4.52
C ASP A 70 -0.64 16.83 -5.07
N LEU A 71 -1.39 15.98 -5.77
CA LEU A 71 -0.93 14.75 -6.40
C LEU A 71 -1.06 14.80 -7.93
N SER A 72 -1.18 16.00 -8.49
CA SER A 72 -1.21 16.24 -9.94
C SER A 72 0.05 15.64 -10.59
N GLY A 73 -0.14 14.81 -11.60
CA GLY A 73 0.95 14.11 -12.30
C GLY A 73 1.48 12.84 -11.61
N SER A 74 0.88 12.39 -10.50
CA SER A 74 1.31 11.15 -9.82
C SER A 74 1.04 9.86 -10.63
N GLY A 75 0.10 9.88 -11.57
CA GLY A 75 -0.27 8.73 -12.41
C GLY A 75 -1.01 7.59 -11.69
N ILE A 76 -0.98 7.57 -10.35
CA ILE A 76 -1.55 6.51 -9.51
C ILE A 76 -2.77 6.97 -8.69
N PHE A 77 -2.81 8.24 -8.31
CA PHE A 77 -3.91 8.79 -7.52
C PHE A 77 -4.85 9.60 -8.40
N SER A 78 -6.14 9.47 -8.12
CA SER A 78 -7.23 10.23 -8.75
C SER A 78 -7.99 11.01 -7.68
N LYS A 79 -8.58 12.14 -8.05
CA LYS A 79 -9.45 12.89 -7.14
C LYS A 79 -10.70 12.06 -6.84
N GLY A 80 -11.05 11.95 -5.56
CA GLY A 80 -12.26 11.28 -5.12
C GLY A 80 -13.54 12.07 -5.43
N PRO A 81 -14.72 11.59 -4.98
CA PRO A 81 -16.03 12.20 -5.26
C PRO A 81 -16.12 13.68 -4.86
N ASN A 82 -15.43 14.08 -3.78
CA ASN A 82 -15.37 15.46 -3.30
C ASN A 82 -14.32 16.33 -4.03
N ARG A 83 -13.79 15.87 -5.17
CA ARG A 83 -12.69 16.51 -5.92
C ARG A 83 -11.39 16.73 -5.12
N LYS A 84 -11.25 16.02 -4.00
CA LYS A 84 -10.05 16.06 -3.15
C LYS A 84 -9.12 14.90 -3.49
N TRP A 85 -7.82 15.15 -3.36
CA TRP A 85 -6.80 14.11 -3.37
C TRP A 85 -6.90 13.25 -2.10
N PRO A 86 -6.54 11.96 -2.15
CA PRO A 86 -6.40 11.15 -0.94
C PRO A 86 -5.35 11.77 0.00
N GLU A 87 -5.60 11.67 1.30
CA GLU A 87 -4.72 12.27 2.31
C GLU A 87 -3.56 11.36 2.73
N ALA A 88 -3.65 10.07 2.43
CA ALA A 88 -2.66 9.08 2.83
C ALA A 88 -2.74 7.82 1.95
N TYR A 89 -1.66 7.03 1.96
CA TYR A 89 -1.63 5.63 1.55
C TYR A 89 -1.11 4.77 2.70
N PHE A 90 -1.12 3.45 2.51
CA PHE A 90 -0.65 2.50 3.51
C PHE A 90 0.52 1.69 2.99
N LEU A 91 1.57 1.59 3.80
CA LEU A 91 2.58 0.54 3.66
C LEU A 91 2.05 -0.70 4.38
N MET A 92 2.09 -1.85 3.72
CA MET A 92 1.54 -3.09 4.25
C MET A 92 2.57 -4.20 4.15
N VAL A 93 2.64 -5.04 5.17
CA VAL A 93 3.44 -6.27 5.17
C VAL A 93 2.58 -7.42 5.66
N ARG A 94 2.54 -8.51 4.88
CA ARG A 94 1.84 -9.73 5.27
C ARG A 94 2.58 -10.39 6.43
N THR A 95 1.86 -10.66 7.51
CA THR A 95 2.36 -11.45 8.64
C THR A 95 1.83 -12.86 8.45
N ARG A 96 2.77 -13.80 8.22
CA ARG A 96 2.58 -15.21 7.84
C ARG A 96 1.15 -15.68 7.67
#